data_AF-A0A4W5L628-F1
#
_entry.id   AF-A0A4W5L628-F1
#
_cell.length_a   1.000
_cell.length_b   1.000
_cell.length_c   1.000
_cell.angle_alpha   90.00
_cell.angle_beta   90.00
_cell.angle_gamma   90.00
#
_symmetry.space_group_name_H-M   'P 1'
#
loop_
_entity.id
_entity.type
_entity.pdbx_description
1 polymer ?
#
loop_
_entity_poly.entity_id
_entity_poly.type
_entity_poly.pdbx_seq_one_letter_code
_entity_poly.pdbx_strand_id
1 'polypeptide(L)'
;MTKPCPCVVDDLQVKIETAADLAVLYGEKSQRTTEQHERQMEERQRIQSEETKRLRETHQAAEKVLKEEIEELTTELYVYNELKKRVEESTFKKDLQRNIQDHGSPGPFWEQEQESLLFVIEMKSERIQEQGNKLLQMEVLVEKNLSLEDQVINVLQQNEDLRVRIDNHQSLIQQLSKEHQDLHGTLDRQTGLCQRLTQEKEQLMFKLKHRGSCPTFPSFPIVSEISPS
;
A
#
# COMPACT_ATOMS: atom_id res chain seq x y z
N MET A 1 82.58 32.86 62.38
CA MET A 1 81.72 31.90 61.64
C MET A 1 82.25 30.48 61.84
N THR A 2 81.42 29.41 61.89
CA THR A 2 81.77 27.97 62.19
C THR A 2 80.60 26.93 61.85
N LYS A 3 80.79 25.57 61.74
CA LYS A 3 79.80 24.51 61.20
C LYS A 3 79.93 22.98 61.66
N PRO A 4 78.97 22.01 61.34
CA PRO A 4 78.87 20.56 61.77
C PRO A 4 78.75 19.41 60.67
N CYS A 5 78.52 18.08 61.00
CA CYS A 5 78.50 16.87 60.08
C CYS A 5 77.63 15.56 60.47
N PRO A 6 77.38 14.51 59.59
CA PRO A 6 76.44 13.33 59.77
C PRO A 6 76.82 11.86 59.23
N CYS A 7 76.07 10.73 59.51
CA CYS A 7 76.06 9.38 58.77
C CYS A 7 75.03 8.26 59.26
N VAL A 8 74.38 7.40 58.37
CA VAL A 8 73.26 6.38 58.58
C VAL A 8 72.97 5.51 57.28
N VAL A 9 73.05 4.13 57.20
CA VAL A 9 73.15 3.41 55.87
C VAL A 9 72.29 2.15 55.49
N ASP A 10 72.43 0.92 56.03
CA ASP A 10 71.95 -0.33 55.33
C ASP A 10 70.45 -0.70 55.47
N ASP A 11 69.85 -0.45 56.64
CA ASP A 11 68.39 -0.57 56.88
C ASP A 11 67.58 0.40 55.98
N LEU A 12 68.27 1.28 55.24
CA LEU A 12 67.67 2.06 54.17
C LEU A 12 67.32 1.18 52.96
N GLN A 13 68.04 0.11 52.62
CA GLN A 13 67.90 -0.54 51.30
C GLN A 13 66.50 -1.15 51.08
N VAL A 14 65.99 -1.95 52.04
CA VAL A 14 64.63 -2.52 51.96
C VAL A 14 63.56 -1.43 52.13
N LYS A 15 63.85 -0.38 52.91
CA LYS A 15 63.00 0.81 53.02
C LYS A 15 62.96 1.60 51.71
N ILE A 16 64.03 1.61 50.93
CA ILE A 16 64.13 2.25 49.61
C ILE A 16 63.28 1.48 48.60
N GLU A 17 63.38 0.14 48.52
CA GLU A 17 62.54 -0.65 47.60
C GLU A 17 61.05 -0.56 47.97
N THR A 18 60.70 -0.71 49.26
CA THR A 18 59.31 -0.56 49.71
C THR A 18 58.79 0.87 49.47
N ALA A 19 59.64 1.89 49.65
CA ALA A 19 59.29 3.28 49.32
C ALA A 19 59.17 3.52 47.81
N ALA A 20 59.94 2.81 46.98
CA ALA A 20 59.85 2.89 45.53
C ALA A 20 58.53 2.27 45.01
N ASP A 21 58.17 1.07 45.47
CA ASP A 21 56.89 0.43 45.11
C ASP A 21 55.70 1.26 45.62
N LEU A 22 55.77 1.79 46.84
CA LEU A 22 54.77 2.75 47.33
C LEU A 22 54.72 4.00 46.45
N ALA A 23 55.86 4.58 46.05
CA ALA A 23 55.89 5.76 45.18
C ALA A 23 55.29 5.49 43.80
N VAL A 24 55.52 4.30 43.21
CA VAL A 24 54.87 3.87 41.96
C VAL A 24 53.36 3.75 42.16
N LEU A 25 52.90 3.06 43.22
CA LEU A 25 51.46 2.92 43.51
C LEU A 25 50.78 4.27 43.80
N TYR A 26 51.44 5.20 44.49
CA TYR A 26 50.95 6.56 44.68
C TYR A 26 50.93 7.35 43.36
N GLY A 27 51.94 7.20 42.51
CA GLY A 27 51.99 7.78 41.17
C GLY A 27 50.84 7.31 40.29
N GLU A 28 50.65 6.00 40.15
CA GLU A 28 49.52 5.41 39.41
C GLU A 28 48.17 5.83 39.99
N LYS A 29 48.01 5.85 41.31
CA LYS A 29 46.76 6.26 41.96
C LYS A 29 46.47 7.74 41.71
N SER A 30 47.50 8.60 41.76
CA SER A 30 47.40 10.01 41.40
C SER A 30 46.95 10.16 39.95
N GLN A 31 47.64 9.49 39.02
CA GLN A 31 47.34 9.53 37.59
C GLN A 31 45.92 9.02 37.25
N ARG A 32 45.49 7.88 37.81
CA ARG A 32 44.11 7.37 37.66
C ARG A 32 43.08 8.39 38.17
N THR A 33 43.39 9.10 39.25
CA THR A 33 42.49 10.12 39.83
C THR A 33 42.43 11.37 38.93
N THR A 34 43.56 11.83 38.38
CA THR A 34 43.57 12.97 37.45
C THR A 34 42.85 12.64 36.15
N GLU A 35 43.12 11.48 35.53
CA GLU A 35 42.44 11.05 34.30
C GLU A 35 40.93 10.83 34.52
N GLN A 36 40.51 10.35 35.69
CA GLN A 36 39.09 10.23 36.04
C GLN A 36 38.43 11.60 36.21
N HIS A 37 39.13 12.55 36.84
CA HIS A 37 38.63 13.91 37.01
C HIS A 37 38.51 14.64 35.66
N GLU A 38 39.52 14.51 34.79
CA GLU A 38 39.52 15.07 33.44
C GLU A 38 38.34 14.53 32.61
N ARG A 39 38.14 13.20 32.57
CA ARG A 39 36.98 12.56 31.94
C ARG A 39 35.64 13.06 32.49
N GLN A 40 35.53 13.31 33.80
CA GLN A 40 34.33 13.87 34.42
C GLN A 40 34.11 15.34 34.06
N MET A 41 35.18 16.12 33.84
CA MET A 41 35.10 17.51 33.42
C MET A 41 34.71 17.62 31.94
N GLU A 42 35.30 16.79 31.07
CA GLU A 42 34.91 16.68 29.66
C GLU A 42 33.44 16.29 29.50
N GLU A 43 32.98 15.24 30.19
CA GLU A 43 31.58 14.79 30.11
C GLU A 43 30.61 15.86 30.67
N ARG A 44 30.99 16.56 31.75
CA ARG A 44 30.20 17.69 32.27
C ARG A 44 30.10 18.83 31.26
N GLN A 45 31.22 19.18 30.60
CA GLN A 45 31.23 20.21 29.54
C GLN A 45 30.39 19.77 28.33
N ARG A 46 30.47 18.49 27.93
CA ARG A 46 29.65 17.91 26.85
C ARG A 46 28.16 18.03 27.17
N ILE A 47 27.73 17.51 28.33
CA ILE A 47 26.34 17.60 28.80
C ILE A 47 25.87 19.05 28.85
N GLN A 48 26.66 19.95 29.44
CA GLN A 48 26.32 21.38 29.51
C GLN A 48 26.15 22.00 28.11
N SER A 49 27.03 21.66 27.16
CA SER A 49 26.94 22.16 25.79
C SER A 49 25.69 21.66 25.06
N GLU A 50 25.33 20.39 25.26
CA GLU A 50 24.13 19.77 24.69
C GLU A 50 22.84 20.33 25.30
N GLU A 51 22.80 20.50 26.63
CA GLU A 51 21.69 21.12 27.35
C GLU A 51 21.49 22.57 26.92
N THR A 52 22.57 23.36 26.85
CA THR A 52 22.51 24.76 26.38
C THR A 52 22.04 24.86 24.93
N LYS A 53 22.42 23.89 24.07
CA LYS A 53 21.94 23.81 22.69
C LYS A 53 20.44 23.48 22.64
N ARG A 54 20.00 22.43 23.33
CA ARG A 54 18.57 22.02 23.40
C ARG A 54 17.67 23.13 23.96
N LEU A 55 18.12 23.81 25.01
CA LEU A 55 17.40 24.94 25.61
C LEU A 55 17.26 26.10 24.61
N ARG A 56 18.33 26.41 23.86
CA ARG A 56 18.27 27.43 22.79
C ARG A 56 17.31 27.04 21.67
N GLU A 57 17.36 25.80 21.21
CA GLU A 57 16.48 25.29 20.15
C GLU A 57 15.00 25.30 20.58
N THR A 58 14.70 24.86 21.80
CA THR A 58 13.32 24.91 22.35
C THR A 58 12.82 26.34 22.57
N HIS A 59 13.69 27.25 23.06
CA HIS A 59 13.36 28.68 23.15
C HIS A 59 13.05 29.28 21.78
N GLN A 60 13.91 29.04 20.77
CA GLN A 60 13.72 29.57 19.42
C GLN A 60 12.46 29.02 18.75
N ALA A 61 12.12 27.75 18.98
CA ALA A 61 10.88 27.15 18.50
C ALA A 61 9.65 27.80 19.15
N ALA A 62 9.64 27.97 20.47
CA ALA A 62 8.55 28.64 21.19
C ALA A 62 8.42 30.12 20.80
N GLU A 63 9.53 30.84 20.65
CA GLU A 63 9.57 32.23 20.19
C GLU A 63 9.03 32.37 18.76
N LYS A 64 9.31 31.41 17.87
CA LYS A 64 8.75 31.38 16.51
C LYS A 64 7.23 31.20 16.54
N VAL A 65 6.72 30.19 17.27
CA VAL A 65 5.27 29.94 17.38
C VAL A 65 4.54 31.17 17.96
N LEU A 66 5.10 31.80 19.00
CA LEU A 66 4.50 33.01 19.58
C LEU A 66 4.52 34.22 18.62
N LYS A 67 5.50 34.33 17.72
CA LYS A 67 5.50 35.36 16.67
C LYS A 67 4.44 35.09 15.62
N GLU A 68 4.30 33.84 15.17
CA GLU A 68 3.27 33.43 14.21
C GLU A 68 1.86 33.71 14.77
N GLU A 69 1.60 33.35 16.04
CA GLU A 69 0.35 33.67 16.76
C GLU A 69 0.11 35.19 16.89
N ILE A 70 1.13 35.98 17.24
CA ILE A 70 1.02 37.45 17.34
C ILE A 70 0.71 38.06 15.97
N GLU A 71 1.31 37.56 14.89
CA GLU A 71 1.03 38.02 13.53
C GLU A 71 -0.41 37.67 13.12
N GLU A 72 -0.87 36.44 13.37
CA GLU A 72 -2.25 36.02 13.11
C GLU A 72 -3.27 36.89 13.87
N LEU A 73 -3.14 37.00 15.20
CA LEU A 73 -3.99 37.87 16.03
C LEU A 73 -3.94 39.35 15.62
N THR A 74 -2.79 39.84 15.15
CA THR A 74 -2.67 41.21 14.63
C THR A 74 -3.46 41.38 13.34
N THR A 75 -3.47 40.38 12.45
CA THR A 75 -4.30 40.41 11.23
C THR A 75 -5.79 40.29 11.54
N GLU A 76 -6.20 39.44 12.50
CA GLU A 76 -7.59 39.35 12.94
C GLU A 76 -8.07 40.68 13.56
N LEU A 77 -7.28 41.27 14.45
CA LEU A 77 -7.57 42.59 15.04
C LEU A 77 -7.66 43.68 13.98
N TYR A 78 -6.82 43.64 12.94
CA TYR A 78 -6.92 44.58 11.81
C TYR A 78 -8.23 44.40 11.04
N VAL A 79 -8.59 43.17 10.68
CA VAL A 79 -9.85 42.86 9.98
C VAL A 79 -11.07 43.24 10.82
N TYR A 80 -11.07 42.94 12.12
CA TYR A 80 -12.13 43.33 13.05
C TYR A 80 -12.28 44.85 13.15
N ASN A 81 -11.16 45.59 13.27
CA ASN A 81 -11.21 47.05 13.34
C ASN A 81 -11.67 47.68 12.02
N GLU A 82 -11.26 47.14 10.86
CA GLU A 82 -11.76 47.61 9.57
C GLU A 82 -13.24 47.26 9.34
N LEU A 83 -13.72 46.11 9.82
CA LEU A 83 -15.15 45.78 9.80
C LEU A 83 -15.95 46.71 10.73
N LYS A 84 -15.48 46.92 11.96
CA LYS A 84 -16.08 47.86 12.92
C LYS A 84 -16.14 49.27 12.35
N LYS A 85 -15.04 49.76 11.78
CA LYS A 85 -14.96 51.05 11.10
C LYS A 85 -15.93 51.12 9.92
N ARG A 86 -16.03 50.09 9.07
CA ARG A 86 -17.07 50.04 8.02
C ARG A 86 -18.49 50.06 8.57
N VAL A 87 -18.75 49.54 9.77
CA VAL A 87 -20.07 49.62 10.42
C VAL A 87 -20.33 51.02 11.02
N GLU A 88 -19.31 51.70 11.55
CA GLU A 88 -19.39 53.08 12.06
C GLU A 88 -19.47 54.13 10.94
N GLU A 89 -18.75 53.89 9.84
CA GLU A 89 -18.78 54.65 8.59
C GLU A 89 -20.00 54.29 7.73
N SER A 90 -20.61 53.10 7.94
CA SER A 90 -21.80 52.66 7.22
C SER A 90 -22.86 53.73 7.31
N THR A 91 -23.11 54.35 6.16
CA THR A 91 -24.05 55.45 6.09
C THR A 91 -25.46 54.96 6.38
N PHE A 92 -25.76 53.64 6.30
CA PHE A 92 -27.07 53.05 6.56
C PHE A 92 -27.82 53.65 7.77
N LYS A 93 -27.18 53.79 8.95
CA LYS A 93 -27.84 54.39 10.12
C LYS A 93 -28.09 55.90 9.95
N LYS A 94 -27.15 56.62 9.36
CA LYS A 94 -27.23 58.07 9.07
C LYS A 94 -28.22 58.36 7.94
N ASP A 95 -28.25 57.52 6.91
CA ASP A 95 -29.13 57.59 5.74
C ASP A 95 -30.55 57.20 6.12
N LEU A 96 -30.75 56.17 6.93
CA LEU A 96 -32.06 55.85 7.52
C LEU A 96 -32.55 57.02 8.37
N GLN A 97 -31.71 57.55 9.27
CA GLN A 97 -32.08 58.68 10.13
C GLN A 97 -32.31 59.98 9.35
N ARG A 98 -31.54 60.21 8.27
CA ARG A 98 -31.72 61.32 7.34
C ARG A 98 -32.98 61.14 6.49
N ASN A 99 -33.27 59.95 5.99
CA ASN A 99 -34.50 59.64 5.25
C ASN A 99 -35.72 59.86 6.15
N ILE A 100 -35.64 59.44 7.42
CA ILE A 100 -36.63 59.74 8.47
C ILE A 100 -36.81 61.24 8.71
N GLN A 101 -35.77 62.07 8.53
CA GLN A 101 -35.85 63.53 8.64
C GLN A 101 -36.36 64.21 7.36
N ASP A 102 -35.86 63.79 6.19
CA ASP A 102 -36.14 64.36 4.87
C ASP A 102 -37.54 63.96 4.35
N HIS A 103 -38.07 62.81 4.79
CA HIS A 103 -39.33 62.22 4.30
C HIS A 103 -40.32 61.85 5.42
N GLY A 104 -39.96 62.07 6.69
CA GLY A 104 -40.70 61.60 7.85
C GLY A 104 -40.37 60.14 8.20
N SER A 105 -40.81 59.68 9.38
CA SER A 105 -40.75 58.25 9.73
C SER A 105 -41.31 57.42 8.56
N PRO A 106 -40.69 56.28 8.17
CA PRO A 106 -41.36 55.35 7.28
C PRO A 106 -42.75 55.11 7.84
N GLY A 107 -43.77 55.54 7.09
CA GLY A 107 -45.15 55.37 7.55
C GLY A 107 -45.47 53.88 7.66
N PRO A 108 -46.60 53.52 8.30
CA PRO A 108 -46.97 52.11 8.49
C PRO A 108 -46.94 51.27 7.20
N PHE A 109 -47.13 51.90 6.04
CA PHE A 109 -46.94 51.31 4.71
C PHE A 109 -45.52 50.77 4.45
N TRP A 110 -44.47 51.53 4.76
CA TRP A 110 -43.08 51.13 4.50
C TRP A 110 -42.57 50.12 5.52
N GLU A 111 -43.03 50.20 6.78
CA GLU A 111 -42.77 49.18 7.80
C GLU A 111 -43.41 47.85 7.38
N GLN A 112 -44.68 47.88 6.93
CA GLN A 112 -45.38 46.72 6.40
C GLN A 112 -44.71 46.12 5.15
N GLU A 113 -44.23 46.96 4.22
CA GLU A 113 -43.50 46.48 3.04
C GLU A 113 -42.15 45.84 3.43
N GLN A 114 -41.45 46.38 4.43
CA GLN A 114 -40.21 45.78 4.94
C GLN A 114 -40.46 44.42 5.61
N GLU A 115 -41.54 44.27 6.39
CA GLU A 115 -41.97 42.97 6.96
C GLU A 115 -42.36 41.97 5.86
N SER A 116 -43.08 42.42 4.83
CA SER A 116 -43.45 41.62 3.65
C SER A 116 -42.20 41.09 2.91
N LEU A 117 -41.20 41.95 2.69
CA LEU A 117 -39.95 41.57 2.05
C LEU A 117 -39.12 40.61 2.92
N LEU A 118 -39.10 40.78 4.24
CA LEU A 118 -38.43 39.85 5.16
C LEU A 118 -39.04 38.44 5.06
N PHE A 119 -40.37 38.34 5.10
CA PHE A 119 -41.08 37.06 4.94
C PHE A 119 -40.76 36.38 3.60
N VAL A 120 -40.69 37.14 2.50
CA VAL A 120 -40.29 36.60 1.19
C VAL A 120 -38.83 36.13 1.16
N ILE A 121 -37.92 36.78 1.89
CA ILE A 121 -36.52 36.36 2.04
C ILE A 121 -36.43 35.07 2.86
N GLU A 122 -37.18 34.97 3.96
CA GLU A 122 -37.25 33.76 4.79
C GLU A 122 -37.77 32.56 3.98
N MET A 123 -38.92 32.69 3.33
CA MET A 123 -39.47 31.65 2.43
C MET A 123 -38.49 31.22 1.31
N LYS A 124 -37.73 32.17 0.75
CA LYS A 124 -36.71 31.85 -0.27
C LYS A 124 -35.52 31.12 0.34
N SER A 125 -35.12 31.47 1.55
CA SER A 125 -34.01 30.85 2.26
C SER A 125 -34.32 29.40 2.66
N GLU A 126 -35.52 29.15 3.20
CA GLU A 126 -36.03 27.80 3.47
C GLU A 126 -36.05 26.95 2.20
N ARG A 127 -36.58 27.48 1.09
CA ARG A 127 -36.62 26.76 -0.19
C ARG A 127 -35.22 26.45 -0.74
N ILE A 128 -34.24 27.32 -0.54
CA ILE A 128 -32.84 27.05 -0.92
C ILE A 128 -32.27 25.91 -0.04
N GLN A 129 -32.56 25.90 1.26
CA GLN A 129 -32.15 24.83 2.17
C GLN A 129 -32.78 23.48 1.80
N GLU A 130 -34.07 23.44 1.47
CA GLU A 130 -34.74 22.23 0.95
C GLU A 130 -34.10 21.72 -0.35
N GLN A 131 -33.76 22.62 -1.27
CA GLN A 131 -33.07 22.27 -2.51
C GLN A 131 -31.66 21.74 -2.27
N GLY A 132 -30.92 22.31 -1.30
CA GLY A 132 -29.63 21.79 -0.86
C GLY A 132 -29.71 20.38 -0.27
N ASN A 133 -30.69 20.13 0.60
CA ASN A 133 -30.94 18.80 1.16
C ASN A 133 -31.28 17.76 0.06
N LYS A 134 -32.04 18.17 -0.96
CA LYS A 134 -32.37 17.30 -2.11
C LYS A 134 -31.15 17.04 -3.00
N LEU A 135 -30.28 18.03 -3.17
CA LEU A 135 -29.03 17.87 -3.93
C LEU A 135 -28.12 16.83 -3.26
N LEU A 136 -27.92 16.93 -1.94
CA LEU A 136 -27.11 15.98 -1.16
C LEU A 136 -27.66 14.54 -1.26
N GLN A 137 -28.98 14.36 -1.21
CA GLN A 137 -29.60 13.04 -1.43
C GLN A 137 -29.33 12.49 -2.84
N MET A 138 -29.29 13.37 -3.85
CA MET A 138 -29.00 12.99 -5.23
C MET A 138 -27.53 12.62 -5.44
N GLU A 139 -26.60 13.32 -4.77
CA GLU A 139 -25.17 13.00 -4.77
C GLU A 139 -24.90 11.59 -4.21
N VAL A 140 -25.52 11.24 -3.07
CA VAL A 140 -25.45 9.89 -2.49
C VAL A 140 -26.02 8.81 -3.43
N LEU A 141 -27.09 9.13 -4.17
CA LEU A 141 -27.65 8.21 -5.17
C LEU A 141 -26.73 8.03 -6.39
N VAL A 142 -26.02 9.08 -6.81
CA VAL A 142 -25.03 9.02 -7.89
C VAL A 142 -23.83 8.16 -7.48
N GLU A 143 -23.27 8.37 -6.28
CA GLU A 143 -22.18 7.54 -5.73
C GLU A 143 -22.57 6.06 -5.67
N LYS A 144 -23.78 5.77 -5.17
CA LYS A 144 -24.31 4.41 -5.13
C LYS A 144 -24.50 3.82 -6.53
N ASN A 145 -24.93 4.61 -7.51
CA ASN A 145 -25.10 4.13 -8.88
C ASN A 145 -23.75 3.76 -9.52
N LEU A 146 -22.73 4.63 -9.38
CA LEU A 146 -21.37 4.34 -9.85
C LEU A 146 -20.81 3.04 -9.24
N SER A 147 -21.00 2.84 -7.93
CA SER A 147 -20.59 1.59 -7.26
C SER A 147 -21.32 0.34 -7.79
N LEU A 148 -22.57 0.48 -8.24
CA LEU A 148 -23.33 -0.61 -8.86
C LEU A 148 -22.91 -0.85 -10.31
N GLU A 149 -22.58 0.20 -11.07
CA GLU A 149 -22.03 0.10 -12.43
C GLU A 149 -20.68 -0.65 -12.42
N ASP A 150 -19.78 -0.33 -11.49
CA ASP A 150 -18.52 -1.06 -11.27
C ASP A 150 -18.77 -2.54 -10.92
N GLN A 151 -19.75 -2.84 -10.07
CA GLN A 151 -20.11 -4.23 -9.73
C GLN A 151 -20.64 -4.99 -10.96
N VAL A 152 -21.46 -4.36 -11.79
CA VAL A 152 -21.96 -4.96 -13.05
C VAL A 152 -20.81 -5.25 -14.01
N ILE A 153 -19.86 -4.32 -14.18
CA ILE A 153 -18.68 -4.51 -15.03
C ILE A 153 -17.84 -5.71 -14.54
N ASN A 154 -17.57 -5.79 -13.24
CA ASN A 154 -16.82 -6.90 -12.64
C ASN A 154 -17.52 -8.26 -12.85
N VAL A 155 -18.85 -8.32 -12.68
CA VAL A 155 -19.63 -9.56 -12.89
C VAL A 155 -19.65 -9.96 -14.37
N LEU A 156 -19.72 -9.01 -15.30
CA LEU A 156 -19.65 -9.27 -16.74
C LEU A 156 -18.27 -9.83 -17.15
N GLN A 157 -17.18 -9.25 -16.64
CA GLN A 157 -15.82 -9.76 -16.85
C GLN A 157 -15.68 -11.20 -16.34
N GLN A 158 -16.13 -11.48 -15.11
CA GLN A 158 -16.12 -12.83 -14.54
C GLN A 158 -16.97 -13.83 -15.34
N ASN A 159 -18.07 -13.38 -15.96
CA ASN A 159 -18.89 -14.23 -16.84
C ASN A 159 -18.15 -14.60 -18.13
N GLU A 160 -17.41 -13.65 -18.72
CA GLU A 160 -16.60 -13.89 -19.92
C GLU A 160 -15.42 -14.82 -19.62
N ASP A 161 -14.71 -14.61 -18.52
CA ASP A 161 -13.65 -15.52 -18.03
C ASP A 161 -14.16 -16.95 -17.79
N LEU A 162 -15.43 -17.10 -17.41
CA LEU A 162 -16.08 -18.40 -17.27
C LEU A 162 -16.43 -19.01 -18.64
N ARG A 163 -16.92 -18.22 -19.61
CA ARG A 163 -17.20 -18.68 -20.98
C ARG A 163 -15.93 -19.19 -21.66
N VAL A 164 -14.86 -18.39 -21.64
CA VAL A 164 -13.56 -18.77 -22.22
C VAL A 164 -13.03 -20.07 -21.58
N ARG A 165 -13.19 -20.26 -20.26
CA ARG A 165 -12.83 -21.53 -19.61
C ARG A 165 -13.72 -22.70 -20.04
N ILE A 166 -15.02 -22.49 -20.19
CA ILE A 166 -15.96 -23.51 -20.69
C ILE A 166 -15.57 -23.94 -22.11
N ASP A 167 -15.30 -23.00 -23.02
CA ASP A 167 -14.97 -23.30 -24.42
C ASP A 167 -13.62 -24.05 -24.56
N ASN A 168 -12.64 -23.70 -23.72
CA ASN A 168 -11.39 -24.45 -23.59
C ASN A 168 -11.63 -25.90 -23.10
N HIS A 169 -12.48 -26.09 -22.08
CA HIS A 169 -12.83 -27.43 -21.59
C HIS A 169 -13.63 -28.23 -22.62
N GLN A 170 -14.56 -27.62 -23.36
CA GLN A 170 -15.29 -28.28 -24.45
C GLN A 170 -14.34 -28.74 -25.55
N SER A 171 -13.37 -27.91 -25.94
CA SER A 171 -12.36 -28.25 -26.94
C SER A 171 -11.50 -29.44 -26.48
N LEU A 172 -11.10 -29.48 -25.21
CA LEU A 172 -10.39 -30.61 -24.61
C LEU A 172 -11.24 -31.90 -24.59
N ILE A 173 -12.53 -31.80 -24.24
CA ILE A 173 -13.46 -32.94 -24.25
C ILE A 173 -13.62 -33.50 -25.68
N GLN A 174 -13.72 -32.63 -26.69
CA GLN A 174 -13.80 -33.06 -28.10
C GLN A 174 -12.51 -33.77 -28.54
N GLN A 175 -11.34 -33.25 -28.17
CA GLN A 175 -10.06 -33.89 -28.46
C GLN A 175 -9.96 -35.28 -27.81
N LEU A 176 -10.21 -35.38 -26.50
CA LEU A 176 -10.15 -36.65 -25.77
C LEU A 176 -11.17 -37.67 -26.29
N SER A 177 -12.36 -37.21 -26.70
CA SER A 177 -13.38 -38.09 -27.31
C SER A 177 -12.91 -38.67 -28.64
N LYS A 178 -12.22 -37.86 -29.46
CA LYS A 178 -11.61 -38.32 -30.71
C LYS A 178 -10.47 -39.31 -30.46
N GLU A 179 -9.55 -39.00 -29.56
CA GLU A 179 -8.45 -39.90 -29.19
C GLU A 179 -8.98 -41.24 -28.67
N HIS A 180 -10.04 -41.22 -27.84
CA HIS A 180 -10.72 -42.44 -27.38
C HIS A 180 -11.32 -43.25 -28.54
N GLN A 181 -11.96 -42.60 -29.53
CA GLN A 181 -12.51 -43.27 -30.70
C GLN A 181 -11.42 -43.88 -31.60
N ASP A 182 -10.31 -43.16 -31.82
CA ASP A 182 -9.17 -43.61 -32.63
C ASP A 182 -8.45 -44.82 -31.96
N LEU A 183 -8.31 -44.79 -30.64
CA LEU A 183 -7.80 -45.92 -29.84
C LEU A 183 -8.73 -47.13 -29.88
N HIS A 184 -10.05 -46.93 -29.70
CA HIS A 184 -11.03 -48.01 -29.75
C HIS A 184 -11.05 -48.70 -31.13
N GLY A 185 -11.07 -47.92 -32.22
CA GLY A 185 -10.97 -48.46 -33.57
C GLY A 185 -9.62 -49.15 -33.87
N THR A 186 -8.56 -48.83 -33.12
CA THR A 186 -7.27 -49.56 -33.19
C THR A 186 -7.33 -50.89 -32.45
N LEU A 187 -7.94 -50.90 -31.26
CA LEU A 187 -8.18 -52.12 -30.47
C LEU A 187 -9.04 -53.14 -31.23
N ASP A 188 -10.11 -52.70 -31.91
CA ASP A 188 -10.97 -53.57 -32.72
C ASP A 188 -10.21 -54.20 -33.89
N ARG A 189 -9.41 -53.38 -34.61
CA ARG A 189 -8.55 -53.86 -35.71
C ARG A 189 -7.53 -54.90 -35.22
N GLN A 190 -6.91 -54.67 -34.08
CA GLN A 190 -5.97 -55.61 -33.47
C GLN A 190 -6.68 -56.90 -33.02
N THR A 191 -7.85 -56.78 -32.39
CA THR A 191 -8.66 -57.92 -31.93
C THR A 191 -9.08 -58.81 -33.12
N GLY A 192 -9.54 -58.22 -34.22
CA GLY A 192 -9.87 -58.95 -35.44
C GLY A 192 -8.66 -59.62 -36.11
N LEU A 193 -7.47 -59.01 -36.04
CA LEU A 193 -6.22 -59.65 -36.49
C LEU A 193 -5.85 -60.85 -35.60
N CYS A 194 -5.93 -60.71 -34.27
CA CYS A 194 -5.66 -61.80 -33.34
C CYS A 194 -6.63 -62.99 -33.53
N GLN A 195 -7.91 -62.73 -33.78
CA GLN A 195 -8.90 -63.77 -34.08
C GLN A 195 -8.54 -64.52 -35.38
N ARG A 196 -8.20 -63.81 -36.47
CA ARG A 196 -7.78 -64.44 -37.74
C ARG A 196 -6.52 -65.31 -37.56
N LEU A 197 -5.49 -64.78 -36.89
CA LEU A 197 -4.26 -65.53 -36.61
C LEU A 197 -4.51 -66.76 -35.73
N THR A 198 -5.48 -66.70 -34.82
CA THR A 198 -5.89 -67.85 -33.99
C THR A 198 -6.57 -68.93 -34.85
N GLN A 199 -7.49 -68.55 -35.73
CA GLN A 199 -8.14 -69.47 -36.67
C GLN A 199 -7.13 -70.10 -37.64
N GLU A 200 -6.19 -69.32 -38.18
CA GLU A 200 -5.14 -69.83 -39.06
C GLU A 200 -4.22 -70.81 -38.33
N LYS A 201 -3.80 -70.47 -37.10
CA LYS A 201 -3.04 -71.36 -36.21
C LYS A 201 -3.78 -72.68 -35.98
N GLU A 202 -5.07 -72.64 -35.69
CA GLU A 202 -5.90 -73.85 -35.50
C GLU A 202 -5.97 -74.71 -36.77
N GLN A 203 -6.19 -74.09 -37.93
CA GLN A 203 -6.19 -74.78 -39.23
C GLN A 203 -4.83 -75.42 -39.56
N LEU A 204 -3.72 -74.72 -39.27
CA LEU A 204 -2.37 -75.25 -39.46
C LEU A 204 -2.06 -76.40 -38.48
N MET A 205 -2.47 -76.28 -37.22
CA MET A 205 -2.35 -77.36 -36.22
C MET A 205 -3.17 -78.59 -36.62
N PHE A 206 -4.36 -78.42 -37.17
CA PHE A 206 -5.16 -79.50 -37.75
C PHE A 206 -4.42 -80.17 -38.92
N LYS A 207 -3.95 -79.40 -39.90
CA LYS A 207 -3.17 -79.91 -41.04
C LYS A 207 -1.92 -80.67 -40.61
N LEU A 208 -1.21 -80.20 -39.58
CA LEU A 208 -0.03 -80.88 -39.02
C LEU A 208 -0.38 -82.24 -38.38
N LYS A 209 -1.43 -82.29 -37.54
CA LYS A 209 -1.89 -83.54 -36.91
C LYS A 209 -2.34 -84.59 -37.93
N HIS A 210 -2.89 -84.17 -39.06
CA HIS A 210 -3.44 -85.05 -40.10
C HIS A 210 -2.51 -85.28 -41.31
N ARG A 211 -1.24 -84.83 -41.26
CA ARG A 211 -0.27 -84.95 -42.36
C ARG A 211 0.22 -86.39 -42.64
N GLY A 212 -0.24 -87.38 -41.88
CA GLY A 212 0.13 -88.80 -42.01
C GLY A 212 -0.65 -89.61 -43.05
N SER A 213 -1.64 -89.00 -43.72
CA SER A 213 -2.51 -89.70 -44.70
C SER A 213 -2.52 -88.97 -46.04
N CYS A 214 -2.11 -89.65 -47.11
CA CYS A 214 -1.91 -89.16 -48.49
C CYS A 214 -2.50 -90.20 -49.50
N PRO A 215 -2.49 -90.01 -50.85
CA PRO A 215 -2.13 -88.85 -51.67
C PRO A 215 -3.12 -88.54 -52.84
N THR A 216 -2.83 -87.54 -53.69
CA THR A 216 -2.73 -87.60 -55.19
C THR A 216 -2.97 -86.24 -55.88
N PHE A 217 -2.09 -85.87 -56.81
CA PHE A 217 -2.19 -84.70 -57.71
C PHE A 217 -2.77 -85.10 -59.10
N PRO A 218 -3.33 -84.13 -59.85
CA PRO A 218 -2.90 -83.91 -61.25
C PRO A 218 -2.66 -82.41 -61.53
N SER A 219 -1.46 -81.95 -61.90
CA SER A 219 -0.85 -81.94 -63.25
C SER A 219 -1.40 -80.86 -64.21
N PHE A 220 -0.56 -79.86 -64.51
CA PHE A 220 -0.78 -78.78 -65.49
C PHE A 220 -0.76 -79.26 -66.96
N PRO A 221 -1.37 -78.50 -67.89
CA PRO A 221 -0.96 -78.45 -69.29
C PRO A 221 -0.20 -77.14 -69.60
N ILE A 222 0.89 -77.24 -70.39
CA ILE A 222 1.69 -76.09 -70.87
C ILE A 222 1.53 -75.97 -72.39
N VAL A 223 1.06 -74.78 -72.81
CA VAL A 223 1.42 -73.94 -73.97
C VAL A 223 1.77 -74.58 -75.33
N SER A 224 1.24 -73.98 -76.41
CA SER A 224 1.96 -73.81 -77.69
C SER A 224 1.80 -72.38 -78.21
N GLU A 225 2.92 -71.72 -78.54
CA GLU A 225 3.01 -70.44 -79.25
C GLU A 225 2.78 -70.60 -80.77
N ILE A 226 2.59 -69.48 -81.49
CA ILE A 226 3.49 -68.98 -82.57
C ILE A 226 3.03 -67.56 -82.99
N SER A 227 4.01 -66.66 -83.15
CA SER A 227 3.90 -65.22 -83.46
C SER A 227 3.95 -64.96 -84.99
N PRO A 228 4.41 -63.80 -85.52
CA PRO A 228 4.24 -62.39 -85.12
C PRO A 228 3.78 -61.46 -86.28
N SER A 229 3.31 -60.24 -85.97
CA SER A 229 3.64 -58.95 -86.65
C SER A 229 3.00 -57.79 -85.90
#